data_AF-T0NKX4-F1
#
_entry.id   AF-T0NKX4-F1
#
_cell.length_a   1.000
_cell.length_b   1.000
_cell.length_c   1.000
_cell.angle_alpha   90.00
_cell.angle_beta   90.00
_cell.angle_gamma   90.00
#
_symmetry.space_group_name_H-M   'P 1'
#
loop_
_entity.id
_entity.type
_entity.pdbx_description
1 polymer ?
#
loop_
_entity_poly.entity_id
_entity_poly.type
_entity_poly.pdbx_seq_one_letter_code
_entity_poly.pdbx_strand_id
1 'polypeptide(L)'
;MDGDCSLSKSTENNESKIIISNIYNIVNGTNSMIGYSIGSSINDIYRKDFNTIRFSKGKYADMFAGTKTGHNIMKSIIETGGIPMYPFIAYNGGESYFIMHFERLSMMHNIDLIEKNNKIKYYDYITVKSGDGIMDISRQLNREISLLNLTVTEKKVIQEAFNNGYLDWPRTTNLDDIAKKFSISKPTALFHIRNAERKILSGLISK
;
A
#
# COMPACT_ATOMS: atom_id res chain seq x y z
N MET A 1 -5.68 7.79 -9.04
CA MET A 1 -6.83 8.05 -9.95
C MET A 1 -8.07 8.34 -9.13
N ASP A 2 -8.96 9.23 -9.58
CA ASP A 2 -10.37 9.24 -9.09
C ASP A 2 -11.11 8.18 -9.90
N GLY A 3 -11.06 6.94 -9.43
CA GLY A 3 -11.80 5.84 -10.04
C GLY A 3 -13.16 5.71 -9.38
N ASP A 4 -14.17 5.26 -10.13
CA ASP A 4 -15.45 4.86 -9.54
C ASP A 4 -15.32 3.57 -8.67
N CYS A 5 -14.08 3.10 -8.49
CA CYS A 5 -13.67 1.90 -7.77
C CYS A 5 -14.07 1.92 -6.29
N SER A 6 -14.83 0.90 -5.90
CA SER A 6 -15.30 0.69 -4.53
C SER A 6 -14.17 0.61 -3.50
N LEU A 7 -13.01 0.07 -3.89
CA LEU A 7 -11.83 -0.03 -3.03
C LEU A 7 -11.32 1.36 -2.67
N SER A 8 -11.09 2.22 -3.67
CA SER A 8 -10.61 3.59 -3.47
C SER A 8 -11.58 4.40 -2.60
N LYS A 9 -12.88 4.38 -2.92
CA LYS A 9 -13.93 5.08 -2.19
C LYS A 9 -14.08 4.63 -0.74
N SER A 10 -13.86 3.33 -0.47
CA SER A 10 -13.93 2.82 0.90
C SER A 10 -12.85 3.40 1.82
N THR A 11 -11.80 4.01 1.25
CA THR A 11 -10.73 4.69 2.00
C THR A 11 -10.94 6.20 2.13
N GLU A 12 -12.03 6.76 1.61
CA GLU A 12 -12.34 8.18 1.78
C GLU A 12 -12.72 8.50 3.22
N ASN A 13 -12.25 9.65 3.71
CA ASN A 13 -12.59 10.19 5.03
C ASN A 13 -12.25 9.25 6.21
N ASN A 14 -11.27 8.36 6.04
CA ASN A 14 -10.78 7.49 7.11
C ASN A 14 -9.26 7.22 6.99
N GLU A 15 -8.66 6.65 8.04
CA GLU A 15 -7.22 6.31 8.05
C GLU A 15 -6.93 4.96 7.35
N SER A 16 -7.92 4.34 6.69
CA SER A 16 -7.74 3.00 6.12
C SER A 16 -6.90 3.02 4.85
N LYS A 17 -6.12 1.96 4.68
CA LYS A 17 -5.31 1.73 3.49
C LYS A 17 -5.59 0.32 2.98
N ILE A 18 -5.79 0.21 1.67
CA ILE A 18 -5.95 -1.07 0.99
C ILE A 18 -4.68 -1.35 0.19
N ILE A 19 -4.07 -2.50 0.45
CA ILE A 19 -2.91 -3.01 -0.27
C ILE A 19 -3.35 -4.19 -1.12
N ILE A 20 -3.26 -4.04 -2.43
CA ILE A 20 -3.56 -5.10 -3.40
C ILE A 20 -2.24 -5.79 -3.73
N SER A 21 -2.08 -7.03 -3.28
CA SER A 21 -0.82 -7.76 -3.47
C SER A 21 -0.75 -8.43 -4.84
N ASN A 22 -1.89 -8.85 -5.39
CA ASN A 22 -1.97 -9.42 -6.73
C ASN A 22 -3.35 -9.17 -7.34
N ILE A 23 -3.37 -8.93 -8.65
CA ILE A 23 -4.58 -8.92 -9.46
C ILE A 23 -4.28 -9.56 -10.83
N TYR A 24 -5.21 -10.35 -11.35
CA TYR A 24 -5.11 -10.84 -12.72
C TYR A 24 -6.48 -10.76 -13.39
N ASN A 25 -6.45 -10.45 -14.68
CA ASN A 25 -7.66 -10.36 -15.48
C ASN A 25 -8.17 -11.77 -15.79
N ILE A 26 -9.47 -11.97 -15.62
CA ILE A 26 -10.21 -13.14 -16.07
C ILE A 26 -10.99 -12.73 -17.34
N VAL A 27 -11.67 -13.68 -17.95
CA VAL A 27 -12.61 -13.48 -19.06
C VAL A 27 -13.64 -12.38 -18.73
N ASN A 28 -14.01 -11.60 -19.74
CA ASN A 28 -15.07 -10.57 -19.70
C ASN A 28 -14.83 -9.39 -18.73
N GLY A 29 -13.58 -8.92 -18.58
CA GLY A 29 -13.30 -7.69 -17.83
C GLY A 29 -13.44 -7.81 -16.31
N THR A 30 -13.59 -9.04 -15.80
CA THR A 30 -13.53 -9.33 -14.36
C THR A 30 -12.08 -9.54 -13.94
N ASN A 31 -11.73 -9.12 -12.73
CA ASN A 31 -10.41 -9.33 -12.16
C ASN A 31 -10.52 -10.21 -10.91
N SER A 32 -9.64 -11.19 -10.77
CA SER A 32 -9.43 -11.91 -9.51
C SER A 32 -8.30 -11.22 -8.75
N MET A 33 -8.47 -11.05 -7.46
CA MET A 33 -7.48 -10.34 -6.64
C MET A 33 -7.41 -10.86 -5.22
N ILE A 34 -6.28 -10.56 -4.59
CA ILE A 34 -6.05 -10.66 -3.17
C ILE A 34 -5.52 -9.32 -2.66
N GLY A 35 -6.01 -8.90 -1.50
CA GLY A 35 -5.60 -7.66 -0.87
C GLY A 35 -5.78 -7.69 0.64
N TYR A 36 -5.33 -6.60 1.27
CA TYR A 36 -5.30 -6.43 2.71
C TYR A 36 -5.84 -5.04 3.05
N SER A 37 -6.71 -4.96 4.05
CA SER A 37 -7.16 -3.69 4.64
C SER A 37 -6.46 -3.44 5.97
N ILE A 38 -6.02 -2.21 6.16
CA ILE A 38 -5.25 -1.77 7.33
C ILE A 38 -5.94 -0.54 7.93
N GLY A 39 -5.94 -0.42 9.26
CA GLY A 39 -6.37 0.79 9.97
C GLY A 39 -7.86 0.83 10.34
N SER A 40 -8.73 0.21 9.53
CA SER A 40 -10.13 -0.01 9.91
C SER A 40 -10.65 -1.34 9.38
N SER A 41 -11.67 -1.86 10.05
CA SER A 41 -12.48 -2.94 9.50
C SER A 41 -13.08 -2.49 8.17
N ILE A 42 -13.05 -3.39 7.21
CA ILE A 42 -13.48 -3.16 5.84
C ILE A 42 -15.00 -2.83 5.89
N ASN A 43 -15.42 -1.66 5.38
CA ASN A 43 -16.81 -1.16 5.43
C ASN A 43 -17.60 -1.48 4.15
N ASP A 44 -18.88 -1.87 4.21
CA ASP A 44 -19.65 -2.49 3.11
C ASP A 44 -19.55 -1.84 1.71
N ILE A 45 -19.19 -0.56 1.63
CA ILE A 45 -18.83 0.18 0.40
C ILE A 45 -17.93 -0.64 -0.54
N TYR A 46 -16.93 -1.38 -0.04
CA TYR A 46 -16.03 -2.16 -0.91
C TYR A 46 -16.77 -3.22 -1.74
N ARG A 47 -17.92 -3.73 -1.29
CA ARG A 47 -18.63 -4.86 -1.93
C ARG A 47 -19.23 -4.50 -3.29
N LYS A 48 -19.45 -3.21 -3.58
CA LYS A 48 -20.15 -2.74 -4.79
C LYS A 48 -19.60 -3.37 -6.08
N ASP A 49 -18.28 -3.46 -6.21
CA ASP A 49 -17.65 -3.95 -7.44
C ASP A 49 -17.37 -5.47 -7.42
N PHE A 50 -17.57 -6.14 -6.28
CA PHE A 50 -17.22 -7.55 -6.10
C PHE A 50 -18.37 -8.49 -6.46
N ASN A 51 -18.09 -9.44 -7.32
CA ASN A 51 -18.99 -10.55 -7.65
C ASN A 51 -18.88 -11.64 -6.58
N THR A 52 -17.66 -11.88 -6.10
CA THR A 52 -17.38 -12.78 -4.97
C THR A 52 -16.33 -12.14 -4.08
N ILE A 53 -16.47 -12.27 -2.76
CA ILE A 53 -15.46 -11.81 -1.82
C ILE A 53 -15.45 -12.68 -0.57
N ARG A 54 -14.24 -13.01 -0.11
CA ARG A 54 -13.98 -13.76 1.13
C ARG A 54 -13.05 -12.94 2.00
N PHE A 55 -13.23 -13.10 3.32
CA PHE A 55 -12.47 -12.39 4.32
C PHE A 55 -11.77 -13.35 5.27
N SER A 56 -10.58 -12.95 5.71
CA SER A 56 -9.88 -13.56 6.82
C SER A 56 -9.37 -12.45 7.74
N LYS A 57 -9.86 -12.43 8.98
CA LYS A 57 -9.45 -11.43 9.97
C LYS A 57 -8.01 -11.67 10.38
N GLY A 58 -7.23 -10.60 10.45
CA GLY A 58 -5.85 -10.67 10.93
C GLY A 58 -5.59 -9.74 12.10
N LYS A 59 -4.50 -10.00 12.81
CA LYS A 59 -4.08 -9.15 13.94
C LYS A 59 -3.69 -7.74 13.50
N TYR A 60 -3.11 -7.61 12.32
CA TYR A 60 -2.56 -6.33 11.82
C TYR A 60 -3.25 -5.83 10.55
N ALA A 61 -3.82 -6.73 9.75
CA ALA A 61 -4.57 -6.41 8.56
C ALA A 61 -5.61 -7.50 8.29
N ASP A 62 -6.76 -7.12 7.77
CA ASP A 62 -7.78 -8.06 7.31
C ASP A 62 -7.52 -8.42 5.85
N MET A 63 -7.31 -9.70 5.57
CA MET A 63 -7.16 -10.19 4.21
C MET A 63 -8.52 -10.32 3.54
N PHE A 64 -8.58 -9.97 2.27
CA PHE A 64 -9.70 -10.29 1.41
C PHE A 64 -9.23 -10.85 0.06
N ALA A 65 -10.04 -11.72 -0.53
CA ALA A 65 -9.80 -12.26 -1.85
C ALA A 65 -11.13 -12.48 -2.58
N GLY A 66 -11.13 -12.31 -3.89
CA GLY A 66 -12.37 -12.41 -4.64
C GLY A 66 -12.27 -11.97 -6.09
N THR A 67 -13.41 -11.97 -6.76
CA THR A 67 -13.56 -11.48 -8.13
C THR A 67 -14.33 -10.18 -8.14
N LYS A 68 -13.85 -9.20 -8.89
CA LYS A 68 -14.49 -7.89 -9.04
C LYS A 68 -14.56 -7.46 -10.49
N THR A 69 -15.56 -6.65 -10.81
CA THR A 69 -15.63 -5.98 -12.12
C THR A 69 -14.43 -5.01 -12.25
N GLY A 70 -13.73 -5.09 -13.38
CA GLY A 70 -12.59 -4.23 -13.69
C GLY A 70 -13.01 -2.90 -14.29
N HIS A 71 -12.23 -1.85 -14.04
CA HIS A 71 -12.46 -0.50 -14.58
C HIS A 71 -11.45 -0.15 -15.68
N ASN A 72 -11.21 -1.10 -16.58
CA ASN A 72 -10.26 -1.04 -17.70
C ASN A 72 -8.78 -0.85 -17.36
N ILE A 73 -8.37 -0.52 -16.14
CA ILE A 73 -6.94 -0.36 -15.77
C ILE A 73 -6.12 -1.61 -16.11
N MET A 74 -6.48 -2.77 -15.56
CA MET A 74 -5.75 -4.02 -15.81
C MET A 74 -5.79 -4.44 -17.27
N LYS A 75 -6.92 -4.18 -17.95
CA LYS A 75 -7.08 -4.47 -19.37
C LYS A 75 -6.09 -3.64 -20.18
N SER A 76 -6.02 -2.33 -19.95
CA SER A 76 -5.08 -1.42 -20.61
C SER A 76 -3.63 -1.82 -20.35
N ILE A 77 -3.29 -2.21 -19.11
CA ILE A 77 -1.94 -2.69 -18.78
C ILE A 77 -1.57 -3.91 -19.63
N ILE A 78 -2.45 -4.91 -19.69
CA ILE A 78 -2.22 -6.14 -20.46
C ILE A 78 -2.15 -5.86 -21.97
N GLU A 79 -3.09 -5.08 -22.51
CA GLU A 79 -3.17 -4.78 -23.95
C GLU A 79 -1.94 -4.04 -24.48
N THR A 80 -1.28 -3.26 -23.62
CA THR A 80 -0.06 -2.51 -23.97
C THR A 80 1.22 -3.28 -23.69
N GLY A 81 1.14 -4.48 -23.10
CA GLY A 81 2.32 -5.26 -22.68
C GLY A 81 2.99 -4.71 -21.42
N GLY A 82 2.28 -3.91 -20.62
CA GLY A 82 2.74 -3.44 -19.32
C GLY A 82 2.77 -4.56 -18.28
N ILE A 83 3.74 -4.49 -17.38
CA ILE A 83 3.92 -5.44 -16.29
C ILE A 83 3.54 -4.76 -14.97
N PRO A 84 2.46 -5.20 -14.30
CA PRO A 84 2.12 -4.78 -12.95
C PRO A 84 3.27 -5.02 -11.96
N MET A 85 3.67 -3.97 -11.25
CA MET A 85 4.59 -4.05 -10.13
C MET A 85 3.81 -3.86 -8.83
N TYR A 86 3.82 -4.88 -7.97
CA TYR A 86 3.03 -4.89 -6.74
C TYR A 86 3.80 -4.31 -5.55
N PRO A 87 3.09 -3.78 -4.54
CA PRO A 87 1.61 -3.70 -4.44
C PRO A 87 0.98 -2.50 -5.15
N PHE A 88 -0.31 -2.61 -5.48
CA PHE A 88 -1.15 -1.42 -5.73
C PHE A 88 -1.79 -0.93 -4.44
N ILE A 89 -2.02 0.38 -4.35
CA ILE A 89 -2.44 1.01 -3.10
C ILE A 89 -3.69 1.85 -3.34
N ALA A 90 -4.74 1.58 -2.57
CA ALA A 90 -5.89 2.47 -2.43
C ALA A 90 -5.79 3.22 -1.10
N TYR A 91 -5.83 4.55 -1.16
CA TYR A 91 -5.74 5.43 0.01
C TYR A 91 -6.35 6.80 -0.30
N ASN A 92 -7.10 7.36 0.64
CA ASN A 92 -7.72 8.68 0.54
C ASN A 92 -8.51 8.90 -0.75
N GLY A 93 -9.35 7.92 -1.13
CA GLY A 93 -10.16 7.97 -2.35
C GLY A 93 -9.39 7.76 -3.65
N GLY A 94 -8.06 7.61 -3.61
CA GLY A 94 -7.22 7.43 -4.78
C GLY A 94 -6.60 6.04 -4.89
N GLU A 95 -6.40 5.58 -6.12
CA GLU A 95 -5.57 4.40 -6.42
C GLU A 95 -4.23 4.79 -7.04
N SER A 96 -3.17 4.10 -6.58
CA SER A 96 -1.79 4.19 -7.08
C SER A 96 -1.37 2.84 -7.66
N TYR A 97 -0.87 2.89 -8.89
CA TYR A 97 -0.43 1.75 -9.67
C TYR A 97 1.03 1.93 -10.04
N PHE A 98 1.80 0.84 -10.03
CA PHE A 98 3.18 0.83 -10.51
C PHE A 98 3.26 -0.14 -11.67
N ILE A 99 3.69 0.35 -12.82
CA ILE A 99 3.63 -0.40 -14.08
C ILE A 99 4.98 -0.25 -14.76
N MET A 100 5.57 -1.37 -15.15
CA MET A 100 6.80 -1.41 -15.91
C MET A 100 6.49 -1.62 -17.39
N HIS A 101 7.16 -0.86 -18.24
CA HIS A 101 7.15 -1.03 -19.68
C HIS A 101 8.59 -1.11 -20.19
N PHE A 102 8.83 -1.97 -21.18
CA PHE A 102 10.12 -2.03 -21.87
C PHE A 102 10.31 -0.88 -22.87
N GLU A 103 9.21 -0.33 -23.38
CA GLU A 103 9.24 0.74 -24.37
C GLU A 103 8.42 1.96 -23.92
N ARG A 104 8.96 3.15 -24.16
CA ARG A 104 8.27 4.41 -23.84
C ARG A 104 6.96 4.57 -24.61
N LEU A 105 6.91 4.13 -25.87
CA LEU A 105 5.69 4.20 -26.68
C LEU A 105 4.54 3.36 -26.09
N SER A 106 4.85 2.14 -25.64
CA SER A 106 3.91 1.26 -24.94
C SER A 106 3.40 1.89 -23.64
N MET A 107 4.27 2.53 -22.85
CA MET A 107 3.88 3.28 -21.64
C MET A 107 2.93 4.44 -21.95
N MET A 108 3.24 5.26 -22.96
CA MET A 108 2.38 6.39 -23.34
C MET A 108 1.03 5.92 -23.84
N HIS A 109 1.00 4.85 -24.65
CA HIS A 109 -0.24 4.24 -25.09
C HIS A 109 -1.07 3.69 -23.92
N ASN A 110 -0.42 3.13 -22.88
CA ASN A 110 -1.11 2.67 -21.69
C ASN A 110 -1.82 3.82 -20.95
N ILE A 111 -1.14 4.96 -20.79
CA ILE A 111 -1.71 6.17 -20.19
C ILE A 111 -2.93 6.64 -20.99
N ASP A 112 -2.81 6.75 -22.32
CA ASP A 112 -3.92 7.16 -23.19
C ASP A 112 -5.15 6.25 -23.05
N LEU A 113 -4.94 4.92 -22.97
CA LEU A 113 -6.04 3.97 -22.79
C LEU A 113 -6.72 4.08 -21.42
N ILE A 114 -5.93 4.35 -20.38
CA ILE A 114 -6.44 4.53 -19.03
C ILE A 114 -7.28 5.81 -18.93
N GLU A 115 -6.80 6.92 -19.50
CA GLU A 115 -7.47 8.22 -19.46
C GLU A 115 -8.85 8.23 -20.14
N LYS A 116 -9.07 7.35 -21.12
CA LYS A 116 -10.39 7.21 -21.78
C LYS A 116 -11.53 6.91 -20.81
N ASN A 117 -11.27 6.21 -19.71
CA ASN A 117 -12.30 5.75 -18.76
C ASN A 117 -12.01 6.13 -17.31
N ASN A 118 -10.85 6.71 -17.02
CA ASN A 118 -10.40 6.99 -15.66
C ASN A 118 -9.72 8.34 -15.60
N LYS A 119 -9.79 9.01 -14.45
CA LYS A 119 -9.10 10.28 -14.23
C LYS A 119 -7.73 10.06 -13.58
N ILE A 120 -6.66 10.29 -14.34
CA ILE A 120 -5.30 10.32 -13.80
C ILE A 120 -5.08 11.67 -13.12
N LYS A 121 -4.75 11.64 -11.81
CA LYS A 121 -4.44 12.87 -11.04
C LYS A 121 -2.97 13.26 -11.19
N TYR A 122 -2.09 12.27 -11.23
CA TYR A 122 -0.65 12.41 -11.28
C TYR A 122 -0.07 11.12 -11.87
N TYR A 123 1.00 11.24 -12.65
CA TYR A 123 1.86 10.15 -13.03
C TYR A 123 3.30 10.66 -13.15
N ASP A 124 4.25 9.76 -12.94
CA ASP A 124 5.69 10.00 -13.14
C ASP A 124 6.32 8.68 -13.59
N TYR A 125 7.48 8.76 -14.22
CA TYR A 125 8.21 7.57 -14.68
C TYR A 125 9.71 7.74 -14.52
N ILE A 126 10.37 6.63 -14.24
CA ILE A 126 11.82 6.54 -14.19
C ILE A 126 12.30 5.54 -15.23
N THR A 127 13.42 5.85 -15.87
CA THR A 127 14.07 4.91 -16.79
C THR A 127 15.03 4.02 -16.01
N VAL A 128 14.85 2.70 -16.13
CA VAL A 128 15.69 1.72 -15.44
C VAL A 128 16.59 1.04 -16.45
N LYS A 129 17.90 1.00 -16.15
CA LYS A 129 18.93 0.53 -17.09
C LYS A 129 19.49 -0.85 -16.75
N SER A 130 19.16 -1.42 -15.60
CA SER A 130 19.72 -2.69 -15.12
C SER A 130 18.70 -3.47 -14.29
N GLY A 131 18.92 -4.78 -14.17
CA GLY A 131 18.14 -5.64 -13.27
C GLY A 131 18.25 -5.21 -11.80
N ASP A 132 19.42 -4.73 -11.38
CA ASP A 132 19.61 -4.20 -10.02
C ASP A 132 18.70 -3.00 -9.74
N GLY A 133 18.54 -2.09 -10.70
CA GLY A 133 17.62 -0.97 -10.56
C GLY A 133 16.16 -1.43 -10.42
N ILE A 134 15.77 -2.51 -11.10
CA ILE A 134 14.44 -3.11 -10.93
C ILE A 134 14.27 -3.71 -9.52
N MET A 135 15.32 -4.36 -9.00
CA MET A 135 15.32 -4.91 -7.66
C MET A 135 15.22 -3.81 -6.59
N ASP A 136 15.90 -2.68 -6.79
CA ASP A 136 15.81 -1.51 -5.90
C ASP A 136 14.39 -0.94 -5.84
N ILE A 137 13.75 -0.79 -7.00
CA ILE A 137 12.36 -0.34 -7.10
C ILE A 137 11.44 -1.33 -6.40
N SER A 138 11.58 -2.64 -6.67
CA SER A 138 10.76 -3.66 -6.01
C SER A 138 10.88 -3.59 -4.49
N ARG A 139 12.10 -3.43 -3.95
CA ARG A 139 12.32 -3.23 -2.51
C ARG A 139 11.64 -1.97 -1.99
N GLN A 140 11.70 -0.87 -2.73
CA GLN A 140 11.05 0.39 -2.35
C GLN A 140 9.52 0.25 -2.29
N LEU A 141 8.91 -0.38 -3.29
CA LEU A 141 7.46 -0.60 -3.35
C LEU A 141 6.97 -1.48 -2.18
N ASN A 142 7.76 -2.46 -1.78
CA ASN A 142 7.43 -3.38 -0.70
C ASN A 142 7.65 -2.80 0.71
N ARG A 143 8.21 -1.59 0.87
CA ARG A 143 8.46 -0.98 2.19
C ARG A 143 7.21 -0.89 3.06
N GLU A 144 6.08 -0.48 2.49
CA GLU A 144 4.81 -0.38 3.24
C GLU A 144 4.33 -1.76 3.71
N ILE A 145 4.55 -2.81 2.91
CA ILE A 145 4.23 -4.20 3.28
C ILE A 145 5.09 -4.65 4.46
N SER A 146 6.39 -4.30 4.44
CA SER A 146 7.31 -4.63 5.54
C SER A 146 6.90 -4.00 6.88
N LEU A 147 6.14 -2.90 6.87
CA LEU A 147 5.63 -2.22 8.07
C LEU A 147 4.27 -2.75 8.57
N LEU A 148 3.65 -3.69 7.86
CA LEU A 148 2.32 -4.22 8.22
C LEU A 148 2.30 -5.04 9.50
N ASN A 149 3.45 -5.47 10.01
CA ASN A 149 3.52 -6.23 11.26
C ASN A 149 3.45 -5.34 12.52
N LEU A 150 3.39 -4.02 12.36
CA LEU A 150 3.27 -3.04 13.44
C LEU A 150 1.80 -2.84 13.84
N THR A 151 1.52 -2.75 15.13
CA THR A 151 0.22 -2.23 15.59
C THR A 151 0.11 -0.74 15.27
N VAL A 152 -1.12 -0.21 15.24
CA VAL A 152 -1.36 1.24 15.05
C VAL A 152 -0.56 2.07 16.06
N THR A 153 -0.55 1.66 17.33
CA THR A 153 0.22 2.33 18.39
C THR A 153 1.72 2.21 18.17
N GLU A 154 2.23 1.02 17.86
CA GLU A 154 3.66 0.83 17.55
C GLU A 154 4.12 1.72 16.41
N LYS A 155 3.34 1.77 15.31
CA LYS A 155 3.62 2.62 14.15
C LYS A 155 3.62 4.10 14.51
N LYS A 156 2.61 4.58 15.24
CA LYS A 156 2.52 5.99 15.64
C LYS A 156 3.67 6.39 16.58
N VAL A 157 3.99 5.55 17.56
CA VAL A 157 5.06 5.82 18.55
C VAL A 157 6.46 5.77 17.91
N ILE A 158 6.76 4.76 17.07
CA ILE A 158 8.08 4.68 16.42
C ILE A 158 8.29 5.80 15.40
N GLN A 159 7.24 6.20 14.69
CA GLN A 159 7.30 7.31 13.74
C GLN A 159 7.52 8.65 14.46
N GLU A 160 6.88 8.86 15.61
CA GLU A 160 7.16 10.01 16.48
C GLU A 160 8.62 10.01 16.95
N ALA A 161 9.10 8.87 17.44
CA ALA A 161 10.46 8.71 17.90
C ALA A 161 11.48 9.02 16.79
N PHE A 162 11.26 8.49 15.59
CA PHE A 162 12.11 8.77 14.42
C PHE A 162 12.08 10.25 14.02
N ASN A 163 10.88 10.82 13.82
CA ASN A 163 10.73 12.19 13.30
C ASN A 163 11.23 13.28 14.25
N ASN A 164 11.25 13.03 15.56
CA ASN A 164 11.69 14.00 16.57
C ASN A 164 13.11 13.72 17.09
N GLY A 165 13.84 12.81 16.44
CA GLY A 165 15.24 12.52 16.73
C GLY A 165 15.50 11.81 18.06
N TYR A 166 14.59 10.92 18.47
CA TYR A 166 14.83 9.99 19.59
C TYR A 166 15.86 8.91 19.20
N LEU A 167 15.85 8.56 17.90
CA LEU A 167 16.76 7.59 17.30
C LEU A 167 18.06 8.23 16.79
N ASP A 168 18.18 9.55 16.87
CA ASP A 168 19.36 10.29 16.40
C ASP A 168 20.49 10.30 17.45
N TRP A 169 21.69 10.61 16.95
CA TRP A 169 22.83 10.96 17.79
C TRP A 169 23.43 12.32 17.37
N PRO A 170 23.45 13.33 18.26
CA PRO A 170 22.84 13.36 19.58
C PRO A 170 21.29 13.40 19.51
N ARG A 171 20.62 12.86 20.52
CA ARG A 171 19.14 12.86 20.57
C ARG A 171 18.59 14.28 20.73
N THR A 172 17.55 14.60 19.97
CA THR A 172 16.84 15.89 20.07
C THR A 172 15.53 15.81 20.84
N THR A 173 15.06 14.59 21.16
CA THR A 173 13.91 14.35 22.04
C THR A 173 14.22 13.20 23.01
N ASN A 174 13.45 13.14 24.10
CA ASN A 174 13.58 12.08 25.10
C ASN A 174 12.30 11.23 25.19
N LEU A 175 12.40 10.12 25.91
CA LEU A 175 11.31 9.17 26.06
C LEU A 175 10.11 9.76 26.83
N ASP A 176 10.34 10.74 27.71
CA ASP A 176 9.29 11.37 28.51
C ASP A 176 8.37 12.21 27.64
N ASP A 177 8.96 12.94 26.68
CA ASP A 177 8.21 13.79 25.75
C ASP A 177 7.33 12.94 24.83
N ILE A 178 7.86 11.81 24.33
CA ILE A 178 7.09 10.83 23.55
C ILE A 178 5.96 10.25 24.42
N ALA A 179 6.26 9.82 25.64
CA ALA A 179 5.27 9.22 26.54
C ALA A 179 4.11 10.20 26.85
N LYS A 180 4.43 11.47 27.11
CA LYS A 180 3.44 12.54 27.30
C LYS A 180 2.57 12.74 26.07
N LYS A 181 3.15 12.76 24.86
CA LYS A 181 2.41 12.97 23.61
C LYS A 181 1.31 11.92 23.38
N PHE A 182 1.59 10.67 23.75
CA PHE A 182 0.64 9.56 23.58
C PHE A 182 -0.18 9.24 24.84
N SER A 183 -0.04 10.02 25.92
CA SER A 183 -0.70 9.77 27.21
C SER A 183 -0.45 8.34 27.75
N ILE A 184 0.79 7.85 27.62
CA ILE A 184 1.23 6.53 28.09
C ILE A 184 2.39 6.65 29.08
N SER A 185 2.69 5.57 29.82
CA SER A 185 3.85 5.54 30.70
C SER A 185 5.17 5.49 29.91
N LYS A 186 6.28 6.00 30.48
CA LYS A 186 7.61 5.89 29.84
C LYS A 186 7.98 4.43 29.50
N PRO A 187 7.79 3.44 30.43
CA PRO A 187 8.02 2.03 30.10
C PRO A 187 7.16 1.54 28.93
N THR A 188 5.90 1.98 28.83
CA THR A 188 5.00 1.62 27.72
C THR A 188 5.48 2.22 26.39
N ALA A 189 5.92 3.48 26.38
CA ALA A 189 6.50 4.11 25.20
C ALA A 189 7.74 3.34 24.72
N LEU A 190 8.66 3.01 25.64
CA LEU A 190 9.86 2.23 25.32
C LEU A 190 9.52 0.83 24.80
N PHE A 191 8.53 0.18 25.39
CA PHE A 191 8.04 -1.12 24.93
C PHE A 191 7.56 -1.06 23.48
N HIS A 192 6.74 -0.07 23.13
CA HIS A 192 6.25 0.10 21.75
C HIS A 192 7.39 0.38 20.77
N ILE A 193 8.35 1.25 21.13
CA ILE A 193 9.53 1.54 20.31
C ILE A 193 10.34 0.25 20.07
N ARG A 194 10.74 -0.45 21.13
CA ARG A 194 11.54 -1.68 21.02
C ARG A 194 10.83 -2.79 20.26
N ASN A 195 9.53 -2.94 20.46
CA ASN A 195 8.77 -3.95 19.72
C ASN A 195 8.68 -3.60 18.23
N ALA A 196 8.50 -2.31 17.91
CA ALA A 196 8.50 -1.82 16.54
C ALA A 196 9.85 -2.03 15.86
N GLU A 197 10.95 -1.60 16.50
CA GLU A 197 12.33 -1.82 16.02
C GLU A 197 12.58 -3.30 15.74
N ARG A 198 12.26 -4.18 16.69
CA ARG A 198 12.42 -5.63 16.51
C ARG A 198 11.66 -6.14 15.29
N LYS A 199 10.39 -5.76 15.13
CA LYS A 199 9.54 -6.20 14.01
C LYS A 199 10.05 -5.72 12.66
N ILE A 200 10.52 -4.47 12.60
CA ILE A 200 11.13 -3.90 11.40
C ILE A 200 12.43 -4.64 11.06
N LEU A 201 13.33 -4.79 12.03
CA LEU A 201 14.61 -5.46 11.84
C LEU A 201 14.45 -6.94 11.50
N SER A 202 13.50 -7.65 12.11
CA SER A 202 13.20 -9.05 11.75
C SER A 202 12.69 -9.20 10.32
N GLY A 203 12.01 -8.19 9.76
CA GLY A 203 11.59 -8.18 8.36
C GLY A 203 12.74 -7.92 7.37
N LEU A 204 13.86 -7.36 7.84
CA LEU A 204 15.00 -6.97 7.01
C LEU A 204 16.19 -7.93 7.12
N ILE A 205 16.40 -8.51 8.31
CA ILE A 205 17.58 -9.32 8.65
C ILE A 205 17.16 -10.80 8.75
N SER A 206 16.36 -11.31 7.81
CA SER A 206 15.91 -12.70 7.86
C SER A 206 17.11 -13.65 8.03
N LYS A 207 17.04 -14.54 9.04
CA LYS A 207 17.92 -15.71 9.17
C LYS A 207 17.70 -16.70 8.04
#